data_AF-A0A956MVB0-F1
#
_entry.id   AF-A0A956MVB0-F1
#
_cell.length_a   1.000
_cell.length_b   1.000
_cell.length_c   1.000
_cell.angle_alpha   90.00
_cell.angle_beta   90.00
_cell.angle_gamma   90.00
#
_symmetry.space_group_name_H-M   'P 1'
#
loop_
_entity.id
_entity.type
_entity.pdbx_description
1 polymer ?
#
loop_
_entity_poly.entity_id
_entity_poly.type
_entity_poly.pdbx_seq_one_letter_code
_entity_poly.pdbx_strand_id
1 'polypeptide(L)'
;MKQFNGKQILLIIFAVITLNMLCSESPTPPQEQPPGPPQLIGLSLLTFRLPANTPTEVINTSNEGLADLSFALQMFSRAGGKAPLGQHPDWEWKTDSFPYELIVKAKRLNTETVAWELRMDGGENSGSIVLNNWLAADGTTQNDGKSGAFKIYQTATTRIDAEASWTLDDQNVNTIHSETNGKRFDYTGNPDASGNFSVHTTSGQKLFEANWDTSGAGAWAAYDAATGQQTGSGTWSS
;
A
#
# COMPACT_ATOMS: atom_id res chain seq x y z
N MET A 1 0.82 -54.64 -62.04
CA MET A 1 0.93 -53.24 -61.61
C MET A 1 -0.40 -52.55 -61.89
N LYS A 2 -1.18 -52.19 -60.85
CA LYS A 2 -2.45 -51.49 -61.03
C LYS A 2 -2.16 -49.99 -61.12
N GLN A 3 -2.44 -49.39 -62.30
CA GLN A 3 -2.37 -47.94 -62.48
C GLN A 3 -3.51 -47.29 -61.72
N PHE A 4 -3.17 -46.42 -60.75
CA PHE A 4 -4.14 -45.55 -60.12
C PHE A 4 -4.51 -44.43 -61.09
N ASN A 5 -5.78 -44.35 -61.46
CA ASN A 5 -6.31 -43.26 -62.29
C ASN A 5 -6.20 -41.95 -61.52
N GLY A 6 -5.68 -40.88 -62.15
CA GLY A 6 -5.43 -39.58 -61.52
C GLY A 6 -6.64 -38.95 -60.80
N LYS A 7 -7.87 -39.37 -61.14
CA LYS A 7 -9.09 -38.98 -60.41
C LYS A 7 -9.19 -39.56 -58.99
N GLN A 8 -8.63 -40.76 -58.73
CA GLN A 8 -8.63 -41.37 -57.39
C GLN A 8 -7.59 -40.73 -56.46
N ILE A 9 -6.46 -40.27 -57.00
CA ILE A 9 -5.43 -39.55 -56.22
C ILE A 9 -5.96 -38.17 -55.79
N LEU A 10 -6.68 -37.47 -56.66
CA LEU A 10 -7.28 -36.17 -56.33
C LEU A 10 -8.34 -36.27 -55.23
N LEU A 11 -9.14 -37.34 -55.22
CA LEU A 11 -10.19 -37.58 -54.21
C LEU A 11 -9.60 -37.91 -52.83
N ILE A 12 -8.47 -38.63 -52.78
CA ILE A 12 -7.77 -38.93 -51.52
C ILE A 12 -7.11 -37.67 -50.95
N ILE A 13 -6.51 -36.82 -51.78
CA ILE A 13 -5.93 -35.55 -51.34
C ILE A 13 -7.02 -34.60 -50.82
N PHE A 14 -8.17 -34.53 -51.50
CA PHE A 14 -9.29 -33.69 -51.04
C PHE A 14 -9.88 -34.19 -49.70
N ALA A 15 -10.02 -35.51 -49.54
CA ALA A 15 -10.50 -36.11 -48.28
C ALA A 15 -9.53 -35.87 -47.10
N VAL A 16 -8.21 -35.91 -47.34
CA VAL A 16 -7.19 -35.64 -46.32
C VAL A 16 -7.15 -34.15 -45.94
N ILE A 17 -7.39 -33.23 -46.89
CA ILE A 17 -7.46 -31.79 -46.61
C ILE A 17 -8.74 -31.46 -45.83
N THR A 18 -9.89 -32.06 -46.15
CA THR A 18 -11.13 -31.83 -45.42
C THR A 18 -11.14 -32.46 -44.02
N LEU A 19 -10.44 -33.58 -43.80
CA LEU A 19 -10.32 -34.17 -42.46
C LEU A 19 -9.43 -33.33 -41.51
N ASN A 20 -8.48 -32.55 -42.03
CA ASN A 20 -7.64 -31.66 -41.23
C ASN A 20 -8.33 -30.33 -40.86
N MET A 21 -9.41 -29.94 -41.55
CA MET A 21 -10.15 -28.70 -41.21
C MET A 21 -11.28 -28.92 -40.19
N LEU A 22 -11.62 -30.17 -39.85
CA LEU A 22 -12.63 -30.51 -38.83
C LEU A 22 -12.05 -30.69 -37.43
N CYS A 23 -10.73 -30.58 -37.26
CA CYS A 23 -10.11 -30.28 -35.96
C CYS A 23 -10.06 -28.75 -35.79
N SER A 24 -11.24 -28.12 -35.81
CA SER A 24 -11.35 -26.77 -35.26
C SER A 24 -11.16 -26.93 -33.76
N GLU A 25 -9.97 -26.59 -33.27
CA GLU A 25 -9.74 -26.39 -31.84
C GLU A 25 -10.89 -25.49 -31.35
N SER A 26 -11.70 -26.02 -30.43
CA SER A 26 -12.71 -25.22 -29.73
C SER A 26 -12.01 -23.93 -29.30
N PRO A 27 -12.56 -22.73 -29.59
CA PRO A 27 -11.96 -21.50 -29.13
C PRO A 27 -11.81 -21.65 -27.62
N THR A 28 -10.57 -21.76 -27.16
CA THR A 28 -10.27 -21.78 -25.74
C THR A 28 -10.96 -20.55 -25.18
N PRO A 29 -11.92 -20.70 -24.25
CA PRO A 29 -12.55 -19.53 -23.64
C PRO A 29 -11.43 -18.62 -23.18
N PRO A 30 -11.55 -17.28 -23.35
CA PRO A 30 -10.53 -16.37 -22.84
C PRO A 30 -10.26 -16.79 -21.41
N GLN A 31 -9.05 -17.26 -21.12
CA GLN A 31 -8.67 -17.50 -19.75
C GLN A 31 -8.89 -16.17 -19.06
N GLU A 32 -9.83 -16.14 -18.11
CA GLU A 32 -9.96 -15.00 -17.21
C GLU A 32 -8.54 -14.73 -16.72
N GLN A 33 -8.00 -13.59 -17.15
CA GLN A 33 -6.74 -13.13 -16.63
C GLN A 33 -6.90 -13.18 -15.11
N PRO A 34 -5.97 -13.82 -14.38
CA PRO A 34 -5.93 -13.67 -12.94
C PRO A 34 -6.17 -12.19 -12.65
N PRO A 35 -7.11 -11.82 -11.76
CA PRO A 35 -7.17 -10.45 -11.30
C PRO A 35 -5.74 -10.07 -10.94
N GLY A 36 -5.28 -8.92 -11.46
CA GLY A 36 -3.93 -8.44 -11.20
C GLY A 36 -3.65 -8.43 -9.69
N PRO A 37 -2.37 -8.28 -9.28
CA PRO A 37 -2.08 -8.00 -7.87
C PRO A 37 -3.13 -7.01 -7.36
N PRO A 38 -3.78 -7.24 -6.19
CA PRO A 38 -4.34 -6.10 -5.50
C PRO A 38 -3.16 -5.12 -5.41
N GLN A 39 -3.21 -4.02 -6.16
CA GLN A 39 -2.25 -2.97 -5.86
C GLN A 39 -2.58 -2.67 -4.38
N LEU A 40 -1.57 -2.49 -3.55
CA LEU A 40 -1.83 -1.98 -2.21
C LEU A 40 -2.22 -0.50 -2.42
N ILE A 41 -3.41 -0.29 -3.01
CA ILE A 41 -3.94 0.94 -3.61
C ILE A 41 -4.00 2.02 -2.52
N GLY A 42 -4.17 1.62 -1.26
CA GLY A 42 -4.30 2.53 -0.13
C GLY A 42 -3.01 3.14 0.40
N LEU A 43 -1.83 2.59 0.13
CA LEU A 43 -0.59 3.16 0.68
C LEU A 43 -0.23 4.51 0.05
N SER A 44 -0.68 4.77 -1.18
CA SER A 44 -0.56 6.08 -1.81
C SER A 44 -1.39 7.17 -1.12
N LEU A 45 -2.39 6.78 -0.32
CA LEU A 45 -3.22 7.70 0.47
C LEU A 45 -2.54 8.13 1.77
N LEU A 46 -1.45 7.48 2.18
CA LEU A 46 -0.67 7.82 3.37
C LEU A 46 0.30 8.98 3.10
N THR A 47 -0.25 10.09 2.62
CA THR A 47 0.50 11.34 2.43
C THR A 47 -0.25 12.48 3.08
N PHE A 48 0.46 13.31 3.84
CA PHE A 48 -0.11 14.56 4.35
C PHE A 48 0.06 15.60 3.25
N ARG A 49 -1.04 15.94 2.58
CA ARG A 49 -1.04 17.01 1.58
C ARG A 49 -1.20 18.34 2.31
N LEU A 50 -0.15 19.16 2.23
CA LEU A 50 -0.09 20.48 2.84
C LEU A 50 -0.01 21.56 1.73
N PRO A 51 -0.53 22.77 1.97
CA PRO A 51 -0.32 23.91 1.08
C PRO A 51 1.18 24.21 0.84
N ALA A 52 1.53 24.74 -0.33
CA ALA A 52 2.93 24.97 -0.72
C ALA A 52 3.68 25.99 0.16
N ASN A 53 2.93 26.94 0.72
CA ASN A 53 3.34 28.04 1.59
C ASN A 53 3.22 27.70 3.10
N THR A 54 3.00 26.43 3.44
CA THR A 54 2.85 25.98 4.83
C THR A 54 4.10 26.32 5.65
N PRO A 55 3.96 26.84 6.88
CA PRO A 55 5.09 27.12 7.75
C PRO A 55 5.94 25.89 8.08
N THR A 56 7.24 26.10 8.28
CA THR A 56 8.21 25.05 8.61
C THR A 56 7.80 24.24 9.85
N GLU A 57 7.16 24.86 10.85
CA GLU A 57 6.67 24.19 12.06
C GLU A 57 5.63 23.12 11.74
N VAL A 58 4.66 23.43 10.88
CA VAL A 58 3.63 22.48 10.44
C VAL A 58 4.27 21.39 9.57
N ILE A 59 5.19 21.75 8.66
CA ILE A 59 5.92 20.78 7.82
C ILE A 59 6.76 19.82 8.66
N ASN A 60 7.49 20.29 9.65
CA ASN A 60 8.33 19.43 10.48
C ASN A 60 7.48 18.49 11.34
N THR A 61 6.40 19.00 11.92
CA THR A 61 5.51 18.20 12.80
C THR A 61 4.75 17.15 11.99
N SER A 62 4.29 17.49 10.80
CA SER A 62 3.66 16.54 9.86
C SER A 62 4.63 15.47 9.36
N ASN A 63 5.87 15.86 9.03
CA ASN A 63 6.92 14.92 8.65
C ASN A 63 7.29 13.95 9.77
N GLU A 64 7.22 14.36 11.05
CA GLU A 64 7.41 13.46 12.18
C GLU A 64 6.41 12.29 12.14
N GLY A 65 5.12 12.59 11.91
CA GLY A 65 4.07 11.57 11.82
C GLY A 65 4.19 10.64 10.61
N LEU A 66 4.92 11.05 9.56
CA LEU A 66 5.16 10.26 8.35
C LEU A 66 6.52 9.54 8.35
N ALA A 67 7.48 9.97 9.18
CA ALA A 67 8.86 9.46 9.14
C ALA A 67 8.91 7.95 9.37
N ASP A 68 8.19 7.45 10.36
CA ASP A 68 8.17 6.01 10.67
C ASP A 68 7.31 5.21 9.67
N LEU A 69 6.27 5.85 9.10
CA LEU A 69 5.48 5.24 8.03
C LEU A 69 6.27 5.11 6.72
N SER A 70 7.25 5.99 6.50
CA SER A 70 8.06 6.03 5.28
C SER A 70 8.82 4.72 5.06
N PHE A 71 9.19 4.01 6.13
CA PHE A 71 9.83 2.69 6.02
C PHE A 71 8.88 1.66 5.40
N ALA A 72 7.66 1.52 5.94
CA ALA A 72 6.66 0.62 5.38
C ALA A 72 6.32 0.99 3.93
N LEU A 73 6.10 2.28 3.65
CA LEU A 73 5.84 2.78 2.30
C LEU A 73 6.97 2.46 1.31
N GLN A 74 8.22 2.60 1.73
CA GLN A 74 9.38 2.24 0.92
C GLN A 74 9.47 0.73 0.67
N MET A 75 9.21 -0.09 1.68
CA MET A 75 9.25 -1.55 1.51
C MET A 75 8.09 -2.05 0.64
N PHE A 76 6.90 -1.48 0.78
CA PHE A 76 5.76 -1.81 -0.07
C PHE A 76 5.90 -1.30 -1.50
N SER A 77 6.47 -0.12 -1.72
CA SER A 77 6.73 0.34 -3.10
C SER A 77 7.72 -0.57 -3.82
N ARG A 78 8.73 -1.09 -3.12
CA ARG A 78 9.66 -2.11 -3.65
C ARG A 78 8.97 -3.46 -3.90
N ALA A 79 8.05 -3.84 -3.02
CA ALA A 79 7.29 -5.08 -3.16
C ALA A 79 6.21 -5.02 -4.26
N GLY A 80 5.56 -3.86 -4.43
CA GLY A 80 4.43 -3.64 -5.34
C GLY A 80 4.78 -3.62 -6.82
N GLY A 81 6.06 -3.67 -7.18
CA GLY A 81 6.52 -3.83 -8.57
C GLY A 81 6.40 -5.25 -9.13
N LYS A 82 5.98 -6.24 -8.33
CA LYS A 82 5.88 -7.65 -8.76
C LYS A 82 4.46 -8.18 -8.57
N ALA A 83 3.91 -8.79 -9.63
CA ALA A 83 2.62 -9.47 -9.58
C ALA A 83 2.70 -10.76 -8.74
N PRO A 84 1.63 -11.17 -8.05
CA PRO A 84 1.58 -12.40 -7.28
C PRO A 84 1.81 -13.63 -8.16
N LEU A 85 2.44 -14.63 -7.58
CA LEU A 85 2.52 -15.97 -8.15
C LEU A 85 1.16 -16.68 -7.93
N GLY A 86 0.32 -16.73 -8.97
CA GLY A 86 -0.85 -17.62 -9.04
C GLY A 86 -2.22 -17.03 -8.67
N GLN A 87 -3.29 -17.76 -9.04
CA GLN A 87 -4.72 -17.41 -8.87
C GLN A 87 -5.30 -17.76 -7.47
N HIS A 88 -4.46 -17.97 -6.46
CA HIS A 88 -4.91 -18.46 -5.14
C HIS A 88 -5.36 -17.33 -4.20
N PRO A 89 -6.21 -17.61 -3.19
CA PRO A 89 -6.62 -16.64 -2.16
C PRO A 89 -5.47 -16.20 -1.24
N ASP A 90 -4.36 -16.93 -1.29
CA ASP A 90 -3.11 -16.63 -0.61
C ASP A 90 -2.04 -16.32 -1.67
N TRP A 91 -1.35 -15.21 -1.50
CA TRP A 91 -0.30 -14.73 -2.37
C TRP A 91 0.99 -14.61 -1.58
N GLU A 92 2.09 -15.08 -2.16
CA GLU A 92 3.43 -14.86 -1.62
C GLU A 92 4.35 -14.38 -2.75
N TRP A 93 5.11 -13.34 -2.50
CA TRP A 93 6.18 -12.92 -3.40
C TRP A 93 7.42 -12.49 -2.64
N LYS A 94 8.56 -12.73 -3.28
CA LYS A 94 9.88 -12.42 -2.76
C LYS A 94 10.53 -11.34 -3.61
N THR A 95 11.18 -10.39 -2.96
CA THR A 95 12.03 -9.41 -3.64
C THR A 95 13.44 -9.52 -3.12
N ASP A 96 14.39 -9.65 -4.04
CA ASP A 96 15.81 -9.45 -3.77
C ASP A 96 16.01 -7.97 -3.44
N SER A 97 15.91 -7.64 -2.15
CA SER A 97 16.31 -6.34 -1.64
C SER A 97 17.63 -6.55 -0.90
N PHE A 98 18.64 -5.77 -1.22
CA PHE A 98 19.90 -5.85 -0.49
C PHE A 98 19.81 -4.88 0.71
N PRO A 99 20.10 -5.29 1.96
CA PRO A 99 20.69 -6.56 2.40
C PRO A 99 19.69 -7.66 2.87
N TYR A 100 18.37 -7.44 2.78
CA TYR A 100 17.34 -8.38 3.26
C TYR A 100 16.38 -8.83 2.15
N GLU A 101 16.16 -10.13 2.00
CA GLU A 101 15.04 -10.63 1.20
C GLU A 101 13.72 -10.15 1.84
N LEU A 102 12.86 -9.50 1.05
CA LEU A 102 11.53 -9.15 1.49
C LEU A 102 10.57 -10.23 1.01
N ILE A 103 9.79 -10.77 1.94
CA ILE A 103 8.75 -11.76 1.69
C ILE A 103 7.43 -11.09 2.02
N VAL A 104 6.62 -10.81 1.01
CA VAL A 104 5.27 -10.30 1.23
C VAL A 104 4.27 -11.42 1.06
N LYS A 105 3.40 -11.56 2.06
CA LYS A 105 2.27 -12.48 2.05
C LYS A 105 1.00 -11.67 2.05
N ALA A 106 0.02 -12.05 1.24
CA ALA A 106 -1.30 -11.45 1.27
C ALA A 106 -2.36 -12.56 1.25
N LYS A 107 -3.45 -12.34 1.97
CA LYS A 107 -4.56 -13.28 2.08
C LYS A 107 -5.87 -12.53 1.99
N ARG A 108 -6.73 -12.97 1.07
CA ARG A 108 -8.10 -12.46 1.03
C ARG A 108 -8.86 -12.95 2.27
N LEU A 109 -9.37 -12.03 3.08
CA LEU A 109 -10.18 -12.36 4.25
C LEU A 109 -11.66 -12.56 3.86
N ASN A 110 -12.16 -11.71 2.96
CA ASN A 110 -13.53 -11.75 2.44
C ASN A 110 -13.60 -11.05 1.05
N THR A 111 -14.80 -10.76 0.55
CA THR A 111 -15.01 -10.08 -0.75
C THR A 111 -14.49 -8.64 -0.81
N GLU A 112 -14.22 -8.03 0.35
CA GLU A 112 -13.93 -6.60 0.50
C GLU A 112 -12.57 -6.32 1.13
N THR A 113 -11.95 -7.30 1.80
CA THR A 113 -10.74 -7.08 2.62
C THR A 113 -9.64 -8.10 2.34
N VAL A 114 -8.41 -7.60 2.27
CA VAL A 114 -7.16 -8.37 2.19
C VAL A 114 -6.32 -8.09 3.43
N ALA A 115 -5.81 -9.14 4.07
CA ALA A 115 -4.74 -9.05 5.06
C ALA A 115 -3.39 -9.23 4.37
N TRP A 116 -2.35 -8.59 4.88
CA TRP A 116 -1.00 -8.73 4.36
C TRP A 116 0.04 -8.73 5.48
N GLU A 117 1.18 -9.35 5.20
CA GLU A 117 2.38 -9.37 6.03
C GLU A 117 3.59 -9.02 5.16
N LEU A 118 4.49 -8.21 5.70
CA LEU A 118 5.83 -7.99 5.18
C LEU A 118 6.81 -8.64 6.15
N ARG A 119 7.59 -9.59 5.64
CA ARG A 119 8.64 -10.27 6.38
C ARG A 119 10.00 -10.01 5.76
N MET A 120 11.03 -10.03 6.60
CA MET A 120 12.41 -9.86 6.19
C MET A 120 13.23 -11.08 6.58
N ASP A 121 14.05 -11.54 5.64
CA ASP A 121 14.95 -12.67 5.80
C ASP A 121 16.36 -12.29 5.30
N GLY A 122 17.40 -12.72 6.01
CA GLY A 122 18.78 -12.39 5.68
C GLY A 122 19.45 -11.47 6.71
N GLY A 123 20.54 -10.82 6.33
CA GLY A 123 21.35 -10.07 7.29
C GLY A 123 22.28 -9.08 6.62
N GLU A 124 22.69 -8.08 7.39
CA GLU A 124 23.73 -7.16 6.95
C GLU A 124 25.06 -7.90 6.79
N ASN A 125 25.88 -7.48 5.82
CA ASN A 125 27.22 -8.03 5.59
C ASN A 125 28.14 -7.95 6.83
N SER A 126 27.85 -7.04 7.77
CA SER A 126 28.54 -6.90 9.05
C SER A 126 28.16 -7.96 10.08
N GLY A 127 27.10 -8.74 9.85
CA GLY A 127 26.60 -9.76 10.78
C GLY A 127 25.95 -9.20 12.06
N SER A 128 25.76 -7.88 12.16
CA SER A 128 25.17 -7.18 13.31
C SER A 128 23.72 -7.58 13.57
N ILE A 129 22.97 -7.84 12.49
CA ILE A 129 21.56 -8.22 12.53
C ILE A 129 21.35 -9.34 11.52
N VAL A 130 20.86 -10.48 11.99
CA VAL A 130 20.38 -11.59 11.17
C VAL A 130 18.90 -11.78 11.47
N LEU A 131 18.08 -11.59 10.45
CA LEU A 131 16.65 -11.77 10.48
C LEU A 131 16.32 -13.11 9.84
N ASN A 132 15.52 -13.92 10.53
CA ASN A 132 15.01 -15.18 10.01
C ASN A 132 13.49 -15.06 9.88
N ASN A 133 13.03 -14.75 8.67
CA ASN A 133 11.61 -14.57 8.35
C ASN A 133 10.86 -13.68 9.38
N TRP A 134 11.52 -12.61 9.84
CA TRP A 134 11.02 -11.69 10.85
C TRP A 134 9.85 -10.87 10.32
N LEU A 135 8.78 -10.72 11.11
CA LEU A 135 7.62 -9.92 10.75
C LEU A 135 7.93 -8.44 10.96
N ALA A 136 8.12 -7.70 9.87
CA ALA A 136 8.44 -6.29 9.91
C ALA A 136 7.20 -5.40 9.92
N ALA A 137 6.16 -5.81 9.20
CA ALA A 137 4.87 -5.12 9.21
C ALA A 137 3.74 -6.09 8.88
N ASP A 138 2.54 -5.80 9.37
CA ASP A 138 1.31 -6.46 8.92
C ASP A 138 0.15 -5.46 8.90
N GLY A 139 -0.89 -5.80 8.16
CA GLY A 139 -2.03 -4.93 8.04
C GLY A 139 -3.19 -5.53 7.26
N THR A 140 -4.19 -4.69 7.08
CA THR A 140 -5.38 -4.97 6.28
C THR A 140 -5.64 -3.80 5.33
N THR A 141 -6.25 -4.09 4.20
CA THR A 141 -6.63 -3.09 3.21
C THR A 141 -7.92 -3.53 2.54
N GLN A 142 -8.84 -2.59 2.31
CA GLN A 142 -10.01 -2.85 1.48
C GLN A 142 -9.59 -3.04 0.01
N ASN A 143 -10.35 -3.84 -0.74
CA ASN A 143 -10.03 -4.18 -2.13
C ASN A 143 -10.01 -2.98 -3.07
N ASP A 144 -10.75 -1.92 -2.74
CA ASP A 144 -10.73 -0.65 -3.46
C ASP A 144 -9.59 0.29 -3.02
N GLY A 145 -8.83 -0.10 -1.98
CA GLY A 145 -7.75 0.67 -1.38
C GLY A 145 -8.19 1.87 -0.55
N LYS A 146 -9.49 2.13 -0.43
CA LYS A 146 -10.00 3.33 0.24
C LYS A 146 -9.73 3.32 1.73
N SER A 147 -9.60 2.17 2.35
CA SER A 147 -9.26 2.09 3.77
C SER A 147 -8.33 0.93 4.10
N GLY A 148 -7.70 1.05 5.25
CA GLY A 148 -6.85 0.01 5.80
C GLY A 148 -6.19 0.43 7.09
N ALA A 149 -5.43 -0.50 7.66
CA ALA A 149 -4.63 -0.26 8.84
C ALA A 149 -3.40 -1.17 8.82
N PHE A 150 -2.30 -0.73 9.43
CA PHE A 150 -1.09 -1.52 9.56
C PHE A 150 -0.30 -1.18 10.81
N LYS A 151 0.62 -2.10 11.13
CA LYS A 151 1.61 -1.99 12.20
C LYS A 151 2.99 -2.21 11.62
N ILE A 152 3.96 -1.50 12.16
CA ILE A 152 5.39 -1.69 11.94
C ILE A 152 5.98 -2.17 13.26
N TYR A 153 6.86 -3.16 13.19
CA TYR A 153 7.52 -3.72 14.35
C TYR A 153 8.97 -3.23 14.47
N GLN A 154 9.42 -3.07 15.71
CA GLN A 154 10.83 -2.80 16.01
C GLN A 154 11.69 -3.99 15.58
N THR A 155 12.78 -3.71 14.87
CA THR A 155 13.68 -4.71 14.27
C THR A 155 14.02 -5.85 15.21
N ALA A 156 13.84 -7.09 14.74
CA ALA A 156 14.09 -8.31 15.49
C ALA A 156 13.31 -8.46 16.81
N THR A 157 12.18 -7.75 16.95
CA THR A 157 11.27 -7.89 18.10
C THR A 157 9.82 -8.07 17.63
N THR A 158 8.91 -8.22 18.60
CA THR A 158 7.44 -8.19 18.38
C THR A 158 6.81 -6.89 18.90
N ARG A 159 7.62 -5.91 19.30
CA ARG A 159 7.12 -4.61 19.79
C ARG A 159 6.71 -3.75 18.60
N ILE A 160 5.54 -3.12 18.70
CA ILE A 160 5.07 -2.16 17.70
C ILE A 160 5.93 -0.90 17.83
N ASP A 161 6.46 -0.46 16.70
CA ASP A 161 7.20 0.79 16.57
C ASP A 161 6.26 1.92 16.15
N ALA A 162 5.43 1.65 15.14
CA ALA A 162 4.42 2.56 14.65
C ALA A 162 3.19 1.80 14.17
N GLU A 163 2.03 2.45 14.20
CA GLU A 163 0.82 1.96 13.56
C GLU A 163 0.13 3.09 12.82
N ALA A 164 -0.62 2.75 11.78
CA ALA A 164 -1.44 3.73 11.08
C ALA A 164 -2.70 3.10 10.49
N SER A 165 -3.71 3.94 10.30
CA SER A 165 -4.92 3.62 9.57
C SER A 165 -5.30 4.78 8.66
N TRP A 166 -6.01 4.48 7.58
CA TRP A 166 -6.49 5.48 6.66
C TRP A 166 -7.89 5.14 6.16
N THR A 167 -8.62 6.16 5.75
CA THR A 167 -9.93 6.06 5.11
C THR A 167 -10.10 7.16 4.07
N LEU A 168 -10.65 6.82 2.91
CA LEU A 168 -11.15 7.74 1.90
C LEU A 168 -12.66 7.54 1.80
N ASP A 169 -13.44 8.52 2.24
CA ASP A 169 -14.89 8.42 2.20
C ASP A 169 -15.47 8.66 0.78
N ASP A 170 -16.79 8.59 0.65
CA ASP A 170 -17.48 8.79 -0.63
C ASP A 170 -17.47 10.25 -1.10
N GLN A 171 -17.10 11.19 -0.21
CA GLN A 171 -16.88 12.60 -0.49
C GLN A 171 -15.41 12.88 -0.86
N ASN A 172 -14.55 11.85 -0.92
CA ASN A 172 -13.11 11.94 -1.12
C ASN A 172 -12.37 12.68 0.00
N VAL A 173 -12.90 12.66 1.22
CA VAL A 173 -12.18 13.10 2.42
C VAL A 173 -11.22 11.99 2.83
N ASN A 174 -9.93 12.33 2.87
CA ASN A 174 -8.87 11.42 3.30
C ASN A 174 -8.56 11.65 4.79
N THR A 175 -8.77 10.65 5.62
CA THR A 175 -8.39 10.67 7.04
C THR A 175 -7.27 9.68 7.27
N ILE A 176 -6.24 10.10 8.01
CA ILE A 176 -5.13 9.26 8.42
C ILE A 176 -4.97 9.41 9.92
N HIS A 177 -4.82 8.27 10.60
CA HIS A 177 -4.42 8.20 11.99
C HIS A 177 -3.09 7.45 12.04
N SER A 178 -2.06 8.00 12.66
CA SER A 178 -0.84 7.25 12.95
C SER A 178 -0.42 7.42 14.41
N GLU A 179 0.15 6.37 14.99
CA GLU A 179 0.72 6.41 16.33
C GLU A 179 2.17 5.95 16.27
N THR A 180 3.07 6.74 16.84
CA THR A 180 4.49 6.43 16.97
C THR A 180 5.09 7.23 18.12
N ASN A 181 6.14 6.70 18.78
CA ASN A 181 6.91 7.43 19.81
C ASN A 181 6.04 8.05 20.93
N GLY A 182 4.92 7.39 21.28
CA GLY A 182 3.99 7.88 22.31
C GLY A 182 3.12 9.07 21.88
N LYS A 183 3.11 9.39 20.59
CA LYS A 183 2.27 10.42 19.96
C LYS A 183 1.29 9.79 18.99
N ARG A 184 0.13 10.42 18.88
CA ARG A 184 -0.89 10.16 17.88
C ARG A 184 -0.97 11.36 16.93
N PHE A 185 -0.98 11.10 15.64
CA PHE A 185 -1.09 12.07 14.57
C PHE A 185 -2.40 11.81 13.83
N ASP A 186 -3.20 12.86 13.69
CA ASP A 186 -4.47 12.82 12.99
C ASP A 186 -4.42 13.81 11.85
N TYR A 187 -4.66 13.36 10.63
CA TYR A 187 -4.73 14.19 9.44
C TYR A 187 -6.10 14.00 8.77
N THR A 188 -6.69 15.10 8.33
CA THR A 188 -7.86 15.10 7.44
C THR A 188 -7.61 16.05 6.28
N GLY A 189 -7.63 15.52 5.06
CA GLY A 189 -7.55 16.29 3.82
C GLY A 189 -8.86 16.21 3.04
N ASN A 190 -9.40 17.38 2.68
CA ASN A 190 -10.62 17.49 1.89
C ASN A 190 -10.29 17.58 0.38
N PRO A 191 -11.25 17.23 -0.49
CA PRO A 191 -11.07 17.33 -1.95
C PRO A 191 -10.85 18.77 -2.45
N ASP A 192 -11.31 19.77 -1.69
CA ASP A 192 -11.17 21.20 -1.99
C ASP A 192 -9.81 21.79 -1.54
N ALA A 193 -8.85 20.92 -1.21
CA ALA A 193 -7.52 21.22 -0.70
C ALA A 193 -7.48 21.83 0.71
N SER A 194 -8.61 22.02 1.38
CA SER A 194 -8.63 22.34 2.81
C SER A 194 -8.29 21.13 3.68
N GLY A 195 -8.01 21.35 4.95
CA GLY A 195 -7.73 20.24 5.84
C GLY A 195 -7.32 20.64 7.24
N ASN A 196 -7.03 19.61 8.03
CA ASN A 196 -6.49 19.77 9.36
C ASN A 196 -5.47 18.67 9.67
N PHE A 197 -4.62 19.00 10.64
CA PHE A 197 -3.63 18.11 11.19
C PHE A 197 -3.55 18.37 12.70
N SER A 198 -3.55 17.32 13.51
CA SER A 198 -3.37 17.45 14.95
C SER A 198 -2.47 16.36 15.50
N VAL A 199 -1.79 16.68 16.60
CA VAL A 199 -0.93 15.75 17.31
C VAL A 199 -1.37 15.71 18.77
N HIS A 200 -1.46 14.52 19.31
CA HIS A 200 -1.80 14.24 20.70
C HIS A 200 -0.76 13.31 21.31
N THR A 201 -0.65 13.28 22.62
CA THR A 201 -0.10 12.12 23.31
C THR A 201 -1.02 10.92 23.12
N THR A 202 -0.53 9.70 23.33
CA THR A 202 -1.40 8.50 23.34
C THR A 202 -2.47 8.51 24.44
N SER A 203 -2.27 9.32 25.50
CA SER A 203 -3.30 9.57 26.52
C SER A 203 -4.28 10.69 26.17
N GLY A 204 -4.16 11.30 24.99
CA GLY A 204 -5.13 12.24 24.43
C GLY A 204 -4.90 13.72 24.77
N GLN A 205 -3.74 14.10 25.31
CA GLN A 205 -3.39 15.52 25.47
C GLN A 205 -2.95 16.09 24.13
N LYS A 206 -3.58 17.18 23.69
CA LYS A 206 -3.20 17.90 22.48
C LYS A 206 -1.80 18.50 22.62
N LEU A 207 -0.97 18.31 21.61
CA LEU A 207 0.40 18.83 21.48
C LEU A 207 0.50 19.86 20.36
N PHE A 208 -0.25 19.66 19.28
CA PHE A 208 -0.21 20.50 18.11
C PHE A 208 -1.53 20.45 17.36
N GLU A 209 -1.91 21.56 16.71
CA GLU A 209 -2.94 21.57 15.69
C GLU A 209 -2.63 22.57 14.58
N ALA A 210 -3.04 22.25 13.37
CA ALA A 210 -3.02 23.12 12.22
C ALA A 210 -4.28 22.90 11.39
N ASN A 211 -4.83 23.97 10.84
CA ASN A 211 -5.95 23.94 9.91
C ASN A 211 -5.72 24.93 8.79
N TRP A 212 -6.19 24.59 7.59
CA TRP A 212 -6.10 25.46 6.43
C TRP A 212 -7.37 25.37 5.59
N ASP A 213 -7.65 26.47 4.90
CA ASP A 213 -8.78 26.58 4.00
C ASP A 213 -8.42 26.21 2.56
N THR A 214 -9.40 26.35 1.67
CA THR A 214 -9.30 26.02 0.24
C THR A 214 -8.35 26.92 -0.54
N SER A 215 -8.01 28.09 0.00
CA SER A 215 -6.98 28.98 -0.56
C SER A 215 -5.56 28.55 -0.17
N GLY A 216 -5.44 27.62 0.78
CA GLY A 216 -4.17 27.22 1.37
C GLY A 216 -3.69 28.18 2.46
N ALA A 217 -4.48 29.16 2.87
CA ALA A 217 -4.23 29.96 4.07
C ALA A 217 -4.62 29.17 5.32
N GLY A 218 -3.94 29.42 6.45
CA GLY A 218 -4.19 28.63 7.65
C GLY A 218 -3.62 29.19 8.93
N ALA A 219 -3.82 28.44 10.00
CA ALA A 219 -3.34 28.73 11.34
C ALA A 219 -2.84 27.46 12.02
N TRP A 220 -1.92 27.62 12.96
CA TRP A 220 -1.42 26.53 13.80
C TRP A 220 -1.24 26.99 15.25
N ALA A 221 -1.30 26.03 16.17
CA ALA A 221 -1.02 26.22 17.58
C ALA A 221 -0.29 25.00 18.15
N ALA A 222 0.62 25.25 19.10
CA ALA A 222 1.36 24.23 19.85
C ALA A 222 1.04 24.35 21.33
N TYR A 223 1.09 23.22 22.05
CA TYR A 223 0.66 23.10 23.43
C TYR A 223 1.68 22.36 24.27
N ASP A 224 1.81 22.78 25.53
CA ASP A 224 2.55 22.03 26.54
C ASP A 224 1.73 20.83 27.02
N ALA A 225 2.31 19.62 26.94
CA ALA A 225 1.63 18.37 27.24
C ALA A 225 1.14 18.25 28.69
N ALA A 226 1.85 18.88 29.64
CA ALA A 226 1.58 18.75 31.07
C ALA A 226 0.50 19.73 31.55
N THR A 227 0.52 20.95 31.01
CA THR A 227 -0.33 22.05 31.45
C THR A 227 -1.49 22.35 30.50
N GLY A 228 -1.42 21.88 29.25
CA GLY A 228 -2.37 22.20 28.18
C GLY A 228 -2.30 23.67 27.73
N GLN A 229 -1.33 24.45 28.21
CA GLN A 229 -1.17 25.85 27.83
C GLN A 229 -0.59 25.95 26.42
N GLN A 230 -1.08 26.91 25.65
CA GLN A 230 -0.53 27.21 24.33
C GLN A 230 0.88 27.77 24.48
N THR A 231 1.85 27.15 23.80
CA THR A 231 3.27 27.52 23.83
C THR A 231 3.73 28.21 22.56
N GLY A 232 2.96 28.10 21.47
CA GLY A 232 3.23 28.76 20.21
C GLY A 232 1.99 28.81 19.31
N SER A 233 2.01 29.71 18.35
CA SER A 233 1.00 29.79 17.30
C SER A 233 1.48 30.63 16.12
N GLY A 234 0.87 30.43 14.95
CA GLY A 234 1.11 31.24 13.77
C GLY A 234 -0.04 31.17 12.78
N THR A 235 0.04 32.04 11.77
CA THR A 235 -0.88 32.02 10.61
C THR A 235 -0.05 32.15 9.34
N TRP A 236 -0.61 31.69 8.22
CA TRP A 236 0.00 31.87 6.90
C TRP A 236 -1.08 32.16 5.86
N SER A 237 -0.69 32.85 4.80
CA SER A 237 -1.53 33.26 3.68
C SER A 237 -1.05 32.63 2.39
N SER A 238 -1.98 32.28 1.49
CA SER A 238 -1.73 31.72 0.14
C SER A 238 -0.58 32.37 -0.63
#